data_AF-A0A653W3X6-F1
#
_entry.id   AF-A0A653W3X6-F1
#
_cell.length_a   1.000
_cell.length_b   1.000
_cell.length_c   1.000
_cell.angle_alpha   90.00
_cell.angle_beta   90.00
_cell.angle_gamma   90.00
#
_symmetry.space_group_name_H-M   'P 1'
#
loop_
_entity.id
_entity.type
_entity.pdbx_description
1 polymer ?
#
loop_
_entity_poly.entity_id
_entity_poly.type
_entity_poly.pdbx_seq_one_letter_code
_entity_poly.pdbx_strand_id
1 'polypeptide(L)'
;MKAIDLTLNAVIAVTVTAFLAYLGFHFWDFGIFTTLPADITGFFLDNPSLQYIALGMLVAAMIAKVPVGRRIKTRDAETRR
;
A
#
# COMPACT_ATOMS: atom_id res chain seq x y z
N MET A 1 -8.85 17.19 4.63
CA MET A 1 -7.56 16.85 3.98
C MET A 1 -6.73 15.88 4.82
N LYS A 2 -6.59 16.09 6.13
CA LYS A 2 -5.84 15.18 7.02
C LYS A 2 -6.35 13.72 7.00
N ALA A 3 -7.67 13.52 6.95
CA ALA A 3 -8.27 12.19 6.78
C ALA A 3 -7.88 11.52 5.45
N ILE A 4 -7.82 12.29 4.35
CA ILE A 4 -7.42 11.77 3.03
C ILE A 4 -5.95 11.35 3.04
N ASP A 5 -5.08 12.13 3.67
CA ASP A 5 -3.66 11.77 3.83
C ASP A 5 -3.49 10.50 4.69
N LEU A 6 -4.26 10.37 5.77
CA LEU A 6 -4.28 9.15 6.59
C LEU A 6 -4.74 7.94 5.78
N THR A 7 -5.82 8.07 5.00
CA THR A 7 -6.30 6.99 4.12
C THR A 7 -5.24 6.62 3.07
N LEU A 8 -4.60 7.59 2.43
CA LEU A 8 -3.52 7.32 1.47
C LEU A 8 -2.34 6.61 2.12
N ASN A 9 -1.96 7.00 3.35
CA ASN A 9 -0.93 6.30 4.12
C ASN A 9 -1.31 4.85 4.42
N ALA A 10 -2.56 4.61 4.84
CA ALA A 10 -3.06 3.27 5.10
C ALA A 10 -3.05 2.42 3.81
N VAL A 11 -3.53 2.97 2.69
CA VAL A 11 -3.52 2.29 1.39
C VAL A 11 -2.09 1.97 0.95
N ILE A 12 -1.15 2.92 1.08
CA ILE A 12 0.26 2.69 0.76
C ILE A 12 0.82 1.57 1.65
N ALA A 13 0.58 1.62 2.96
CA ALA A 13 1.08 0.59 3.87
C ALA A 13 0.54 -0.80 3.49
N VAL A 14 -0.77 -0.93 3.28
CA VAL A 14 -1.39 -2.21 2.90
C VAL A 14 -0.88 -2.72 1.56
N THR A 15 -0.78 -1.86 0.55
CA THR A 15 -0.35 -2.26 -0.80
C THR A 15 1.14 -2.62 -0.86
N VAL A 16 2.01 -1.86 -0.16
CA VAL A 16 3.42 -2.23 0.00
C VAL A 16 3.56 -3.56 0.73
N THR A 17 2.87 -3.74 1.87
CA THR A 17 2.95 -4.98 2.64
C THR A 17 2.49 -6.18 1.83
N ALA A 18 1.37 -6.06 1.10
CA ALA A 18 0.89 -7.13 0.22
C ALA A 18 1.92 -7.45 -0.88
N PHE A 19 2.46 -6.43 -1.55
CA PHE A 19 3.45 -6.63 -2.61
C PHE A 19 4.76 -7.25 -2.08
N LEU A 20 5.23 -6.82 -0.92
CA LEU A 20 6.41 -7.40 -0.27
C LEU A 20 6.16 -8.83 0.21
N ALA A 21 4.95 -9.16 0.66
CA ALA A 21 4.58 -10.53 1.01
C ALA A 21 4.65 -11.46 -0.21
N TYR A 22 4.19 -10.99 -1.38
CA TYR A 22 4.37 -11.73 -2.65
C TYR A 22 5.85 -11.93 -3.00
N LEU A 23 6.66 -10.87 -2.92
CA LEU A 23 8.09 -10.97 -3.23
C LEU A 23 8.84 -11.89 -2.25
N GLY A 24 8.60 -11.74 -0.95
CA GLY A 24 9.22 -12.57 0.08
C GLY A 24 8.89 -14.04 -0.09
N PHE A 25 7.63 -14.36 -0.39
CA PHE A 25 7.19 -15.72 -0.64
C PHE A 25 7.84 -16.28 -1.92
N HIS A 26 7.75 -15.55 -3.03
CA HIS A 26 8.20 -16.06 -4.34
C HIS A 26 9.72 -16.26 -4.45
N PHE A 27 10.52 -15.39 -3.82
CA PHE A 27 11.98 -15.42 -3.99
C PHE A 27 12.73 -16.03 -2.80
N TRP A 28 12.14 -16.05 -1.59
CA TRP A 28 12.84 -16.45 -0.36
C TRP A 28 12.05 -17.42 0.53
N ASP A 29 10.86 -17.89 0.11
CA ASP A 29 9.96 -18.69 0.95
C ASP A 29 9.77 -18.09 2.36
N PHE A 30 9.63 -16.76 2.41
CA PHE A 30 9.61 -16.00 3.65
C PHE A 30 8.50 -14.94 3.65
N GLY A 31 7.91 -14.68 4.81
CA GLY A 31 6.96 -13.58 5.01
C GLY A 31 5.56 -14.04 5.45
N ILE A 32 4.60 -13.11 5.41
CA ILE A 32 3.26 -13.33 5.98
C ILE A 32 2.52 -14.48 5.28
N PHE A 33 2.80 -14.75 4.01
CA PHE A 33 2.19 -15.87 3.31
C PHE A 33 2.70 -17.25 3.75
N THR A 34 3.81 -17.35 4.47
CA THR A 34 4.25 -18.65 5.04
C THR A 34 3.68 -18.92 6.42
N THR A 35 3.15 -17.89 7.10
CA THR A 35 2.57 -18.01 8.44
C THR A 35 1.04 -18.04 8.43
N LEU A 36 0.42 -17.60 7.34
CA LEU A 36 -1.03 -17.62 7.17
C LEU A 36 -1.55 -19.02 6.78
N PRO A 37 -2.80 -19.35 7.14
CA PRO A 37 -3.49 -20.56 6.68
C PRO A 37 -3.54 -20.67 5.15
N ALA A 38 -3.48 -21.92 4.66
CA ALA A 38 -3.50 -22.25 3.24
C ALA A 38 -4.72 -21.69 2.49
N ASP A 39 -5.88 -21.60 3.15
CA ASP A 39 -7.10 -21.05 2.54
C ASP A 39 -6.97 -19.54 2.24
N ILE A 40 -6.22 -18.82 3.07
CA ILE A 40 -6.00 -17.38 2.88
C ILE A 40 -4.92 -17.18 1.84
N THR A 41 -3.79 -17.89 1.95
CA THR A 41 -2.66 -17.75 1.03
C THR A 41 -2.96 -18.28 -0.36
N GLY A 42 -3.72 -19.37 -0.45
CA GLY A 42 -4.18 -19.96 -1.71
C GLY A 42 -4.88 -18.96 -2.61
N PHE A 43 -5.82 -18.16 -2.07
CA PHE A 43 -6.49 -17.12 -2.86
C PHE A 43 -5.52 -16.13 -3.53
N PHE A 44 -4.47 -15.72 -2.80
CA PHE A 44 -3.46 -14.81 -3.30
C PHE A 44 -2.53 -15.50 -4.32
N LEU A 45 -2.10 -16.73 -4.03
CA LEU A 45 -1.17 -17.47 -4.88
C LEU A 45 -1.83 -17.96 -6.18
N ASP A 46 -3.12 -18.30 -6.15
CA ASP A 46 -3.90 -18.72 -7.32
C ASP A 46 -4.16 -17.55 -8.29
N ASN A 47 -4.05 -16.31 -7.81
CA ASN A 47 -4.29 -15.10 -8.60
C ASN A 47 -3.04 -14.21 -8.66
N PRO A 48 -2.04 -14.56 -9.49
CA PRO A 48 -0.80 -13.78 -9.61
C PRO A 48 -1.03 -12.33 -10.11
N SER A 49 -2.17 -12.06 -10.73
CA SER A 49 -2.61 -10.72 -11.12
C SER A 49 -2.74 -9.76 -9.92
N LEU A 50 -3.04 -10.27 -8.73
CA LEU A 50 -3.19 -9.46 -7.52
C LEU A 50 -1.89 -8.76 -7.11
N GLN A 51 -0.73 -9.34 -7.40
CA GLN A 51 0.56 -8.69 -7.18
C GLN A 51 0.68 -7.40 -8.00
N TYR A 52 0.27 -7.43 -9.26
CA TYR A 52 0.30 -6.27 -10.15
C TYR A 52 -0.78 -5.24 -9.80
N ILE A 53 -1.94 -5.70 -9.32
CA ILE A 53 -2.99 -4.82 -8.79
C ILE A 53 -2.48 -4.09 -7.55
N ALA A 54 -1.83 -4.79 -6.62
CA ALA A 54 -1.21 -4.18 -5.44
C ALA A 54 -0.16 -3.14 -5.83
N LEU A 55 0.71 -3.46 -6.80
CA LEU A 55 1.71 -2.52 -7.32
C LEU A 55 1.06 -1.30 -7.98
N GLY A 56 0.05 -1.49 -8.82
CA GLY A 56 -0.68 -0.41 -9.47
C GLY A 56 -1.38 0.51 -8.47
N MET A 57 -2.00 -0.07 -7.43
CA MET A 57 -2.66 0.67 -6.37
C MET A 57 -1.65 1.45 -5.51
N LEU A 58 -0.47 0.86 -5.24
CA LEU A 58 0.63 1.54 -4.57
C LEU A 58 1.09 2.78 -5.36
N VAL A 59 1.37 2.61 -6.64
CA VAL A 59 1.81 3.72 -7.51
C VAL A 59 0.75 4.82 -7.57
N ALA A 60 -0.53 4.44 -7.76
CA ALA A 60 -1.63 5.39 -7.77
C ALA A 60 -1.75 6.17 -6.45
N ALA A 61 -1.64 5.48 -5.31
CA ALA A 61 -1.69 6.10 -3.99
C ALA A 61 -0.50 7.04 -3.74
N MET A 62 0.71 6.67 -4.18
CA MET A 62 1.88 7.55 -4.10
C MET A 62 1.70 8.82 -4.94
N ILE A 63 1.21 8.69 -6.18
CA ILE A 63 0.91 9.83 -7.05
C ILE A 63 -0.13 10.75 -6.40
N ALA A 64 -1.21 10.18 -5.87
CA ALA A 64 -2.28 10.93 -5.19
C ALA A 64 -1.81 11.63 -3.90
N LYS A 65 -0.81 11.08 -3.21
CA LYS A 65 -0.25 11.66 -1.98
C LYS A 65 0.51 12.95 -2.23
N VAL A 66 1.14 13.12 -3.39
CA VAL A 66 1.90 14.34 -3.75
C VAL A 66 1.05 15.61 -3.67
N PRO A 67 -0.09 15.75 -4.37
CA PRO A 67 -0.93 16.95 -4.28
C PRO A 67 -1.59 17.12 -2.91
N VAL A 68 -1.98 16.03 -2.23
CA VAL A 68 -2.59 16.10 -0.89
C VAL A 68 -1.60 16.65 0.13
N GLY A 69 -0.37 16.14 0.14
CA GLY A 69 0.69 16.63 1.03
C GLY A 69 1.06 18.09 0.78
N ARG A 70 1.09 18.52 -0.50
CA ARG A 70 1.28 19.94 -0.85
C ARG A 70 0.18 20.83 -0.27
N ARG A 71 -1.10 20.45 -0.45
CA ARG A 71 -2.22 21.24 0.07
C ARG A 71 -2.27 21.31 1.60
N ILE A 72 -1.88 20.25 2.30
CA ILE A 72 -1.77 20.25 3.77
C ILE A 72 -0.70 21.26 4.20
N LYS A 73 0.50 21.22 3.61
CA LYS A 73 1.59 22.16 3.92
C LYS A 73 1.19 23.62 3.68
N THR A 74 0.49 23.91 2.58
CA THR A 74 0.00 25.27 2.28
C THR A 74 -0.98 25.76 3.35
N ARG A 75 -1.95 24.93 3.76
CA ARG A 75 -2.91 25.29 4.82
C ARG A 75 -2.25 25.48 6.18
N ASP A 76 -1.29 24.63 6.55
CA ASP A 76 -0.57 24.76 7.81
C ASP A 76 0.27 26.05 7.86
N ALA A 77 0.79 26.50 6.72
CA ALA A 77 1.51 27.77 6.60
C ALA A 77 0.57 29.00 6.69
N GLU A 78 -0.63 28.92 6.11
CA GLU A 78 -1.66 29.97 6.21
C GLU A 78 -2.21 30.09 7.64
N THR A 79 -2.40 28.96 8.35
CA THR A 79 -2.98 28.96 9.71
C THR A 79 -2.01 29.50 10.77
N ARG A 80 -0.69 29.52 10.49
CA ARG A 80 0.35 30.05 11.40
C ARG A 80 0.66 31.53 11.20
N ARG A 81 0.08 32.18 10.20
CA ARG A 81 0.16 33.64 9.99
C ARG A 81 -1.03 34.33 10.64
#